data_AF-A0A7S0DAQ0-F1
#
_entry.id   AF-A0A7S0DAQ0-F1
#
_cell.length_a   1.000
_cell.length_b   1.000
_cell.length_c   1.000
_cell.angle_alpha   90.00
_cell.angle_beta   90.00
_cell.angle_gamma   90.00
#
_symmetry.space_group_name_H-M   'P 1'
#
loop_
_entity.id
_entity.type
_entity.pdbx_description
1 polymer ?
#
loop_
_entity_poly.entity_id
_entity_poly.type
_entity_poly.pdbx_seq_one_letter_code
_entity_poly.pdbx_strand_id
1 'polypeptide(L)'
;KVCHQSSRSLAMAASRLRVLTAYRNLLRVRAIVFANDAPALQKTAQAIRDSFRSNLDASPDNVPALLKEADEAVDFLKQNVIQAEYNPETKNYTQKLRPEHATKEDIVPQGAVPLEPKK
;
A
#
# COMPACT_ATOMS: atom_id res chain seq x y z
N LYS A 1 5.97 31.35 31.75
CA LYS A 1 5.28 30.05 31.49
C LYS A 1 4.67 29.91 30.07
N VAL A 2 4.68 30.95 29.23
CA VAL A 2 4.01 30.95 27.90
C VAL A 2 4.80 30.22 26.79
N CYS A 3 6.14 30.17 26.88
CA CYS A 3 6.99 29.63 25.80
C CYS A 3 6.86 28.10 25.59
N HIS A 4 6.56 27.31 26.62
CA HIS A 4 6.46 25.84 26.50
C HIS A 4 5.12 25.36 25.93
N GLN A 5 4.07 26.16 26.02
CA GLN A 5 2.73 25.80 25.54
C GLN A 5 2.59 25.99 24.02
N SER A 6 3.25 27.02 23.48
CA SER A 6 3.29 27.27 22.03
C SER A 6 4.08 26.20 21.26
N SER A 7 5.19 25.71 21.79
CA SER A 7 5.98 24.66 21.15
C SER A 7 5.26 23.31 21.09
N ARG A 8 4.42 22.99 22.09
CA ARG A 8 3.64 21.74 22.14
C ARG A 8 2.49 21.71 21.13
N SER A 9 1.83 22.84 20.88
CA SER A 9 0.72 22.90 19.91
C SER A 9 1.20 22.77 18.46
N LEU A 10 2.35 23.38 18.11
CA LEU A 10 2.97 23.21 16.80
C LEU A 10 3.40 21.76 16.54
N ALA A 11 4.00 21.10 17.53
CA ALA A 11 4.40 19.70 17.41
C ALA A 11 3.20 18.77 17.14
N MET A 12 2.07 18.99 17.83
CA MET A 12 0.85 18.21 17.61
C MET A 12 0.25 18.44 16.21
N ALA A 13 0.24 19.69 15.73
CA ALA A 13 -0.24 20.01 14.38
C ALA A 13 0.65 19.37 13.29
N ALA A 14 1.98 19.39 13.48
CA ALA A 14 2.92 18.74 12.57
C ALA A 14 2.73 17.21 12.55
N SER A 15 2.57 16.57 13.70
CA SER A 15 2.27 15.13 13.78
C SER A 15 0.96 14.78 13.07
N ARG A 16 -0.10 15.58 13.27
CA ARG A 16 -1.37 15.39 12.57
C ARG A 16 -1.23 15.49 11.06
N LEU A 17 -0.45 16.46 10.56
CA LEU A 17 -0.20 16.62 9.14
C LEU A 17 0.52 15.40 8.55
N ARG A 18 1.51 14.85 9.27
CA ARG A 18 2.22 13.63 8.85
C ARG A 18 1.27 12.43 8.75
N VAL A 19 0.41 12.22 9.75
CA VAL A 19 -0.61 11.15 9.74
C VAL A 19 -1.56 11.28 8.55
N LEU A 20 -2.06 12.49 8.28
CA LEU A 20 -2.94 12.72 7.13
C LEU A 20 -2.21 12.51 5.79
N THR A 21 -0.91 12.80 5.74
CA THR A 21 -0.08 12.60 4.55
C THR A 21 0.13 11.10 4.30
N ALA A 22 0.49 10.33 5.32
CA ALA A 22 0.63 8.88 5.25
C ALA A 22 -0.68 8.20 4.79
N TYR A 23 -1.80 8.58 5.40
CA TYR A 23 -3.13 8.08 5.01
C TYR A 23 -3.46 8.35 3.54
N ARG A 24 -3.22 9.58 3.06
CA ARG A 24 -3.44 9.93 1.64
C ARG A 24 -2.49 9.19 0.71
N ASN A 25 -1.24 8.99 1.11
CA ASN A 25 -0.25 8.26 0.33
C ASN A 25 -0.69 6.81 0.14
N LEU A 26 -1.10 6.13 1.22
CA LEU A 26 -1.57 4.75 1.19
C LEU A 26 -2.82 4.59 0.29
N LEU A 27 -3.77 5.52 0.37
CA LEU A 27 -4.95 5.52 -0.51
C LEU A 27 -4.60 5.74 -1.99
N ARG A 28 -3.60 6.58 -2.30
CA ARG A 28 -3.11 6.80 -3.66
C ARG A 28 -2.42 5.57 -4.21
N VAL A 29 -1.52 4.97 -3.44
CA VAL A 29 -0.77 3.77 -3.83
C VAL A 29 -1.73 2.61 -4.08
N ARG A 30 -2.70 2.40 -3.18
CA ARG A 30 -3.80 1.45 -3.40
C ARG A 30 -4.49 1.65 -4.74
N ALA A 31 -4.84 2.89 -5.10
CA ALA A 31 -5.56 3.18 -6.34
C ALA A 31 -4.72 2.86 -7.59
N ILE A 32 -3.39 3.00 -7.50
CA ILE A 32 -2.45 2.65 -8.56
C ILE A 32 -2.28 1.14 -8.66
N VAL A 33 -2.11 0.47 -7.52
CA VAL A 33 -1.78 -0.96 -7.43
C VAL A 33 -2.96 -1.85 -7.81
N PHE A 34 -4.17 -1.48 -7.39
CA PHE A 34 -5.40 -2.23 -7.63
C PHE A 34 -6.28 -1.58 -8.69
N ALA A 35 -5.68 -0.87 -9.66
CA ALA A 35 -6.44 -0.22 -10.72
C ALA A 35 -7.35 -1.25 -11.42
N ASN A 36 -8.58 -0.87 -11.80
CA ASN A 36 -9.55 -1.77 -12.44
C ASN A 36 -10.02 -3.00 -11.60
N ASP A 37 -9.54 -3.19 -10.37
CA ASP A 37 -10.03 -4.23 -9.44
C ASP A 37 -10.91 -3.59 -8.37
N ALA A 38 -12.18 -3.35 -8.70
CA ALA A 38 -13.13 -2.69 -7.81
C ALA A 38 -13.31 -3.42 -6.46
N PRO A 39 -13.44 -4.77 -6.40
CA PRO A 39 -13.48 -5.49 -5.13
C PRO A 39 -12.21 -5.31 -4.28
N ALA A 40 -11.02 -5.45 -4.87
CA ALA A 40 -9.77 -5.26 -4.14
C ALA A 40 -9.62 -3.82 -3.66
N LEU A 41 -9.98 -2.84 -4.51
CA LEU A 41 -10.05 -1.44 -4.10
C LEU A 41 -10.96 -1.30 -2.88
N GLN A 42 -12.20 -1.78 -2.88
CA GLN A 42 -13.09 -1.58 -1.74
C GLN A 42 -12.56 -2.22 -0.44
N LYS A 43 -12.11 -3.47 -0.51
CA LYS A 43 -11.58 -4.19 0.65
C LYS A 43 -10.36 -3.51 1.26
N THR A 44 -9.43 -3.08 0.41
CA THR A 44 -8.21 -2.39 0.86
C THR A 44 -8.53 -1.01 1.44
N ALA A 45 -9.52 -0.28 0.89
CA ALA A 45 -9.95 0.99 1.47
C ALA A 45 -10.49 0.81 2.89
N GLN A 46 -11.27 -0.24 3.10
CA GLN A 46 -11.85 -0.58 4.39
C GLN A 46 -10.75 -0.94 5.39
N ALA A 47 -9.83 -1.83 5.02
CA ALA A 47 -8.69 -2.21 5.87
C ALA A 47 -7.81 -1.02 6.27
N ILE A 48 -7.54 -0.09 5.34
CA ILE A 48 -6.80 1.14 5.62
C ILE A 48 -7.58 2.00 6.62
N ARG A 49 -8.87 2.23 6.40
CA ARG A 49 -9.69 3.02 7.33
C ARG A 49 -9.72 2.40 8.72
N ASP A 50 -9.96 1.10 8.80
CA ASP A 50 -10.10 0.39 10.07
C ASP A 50 -8.78 0.42 10.85
N SER A 51 -7.63 0.25 10.18
CA SER A 51 -6.31 0.37 10.84
C SER A 51 -6.06 1.76 11.40
N PHE A 52 -6.36 2.83 10.66
CA PHE A 52 -6.22 4.19 11.16
C PHE A 52 -7.23 4.51 12.27
N ARG A 53 -8.43 3.92 12.21
CA ARG A 53 -9.49 4.14 13.19
C ARG A 53 -9.20 3.46 14.52
N SER A 54 -8.67 2.23 14.49
CA SER A 54 -8.22 1.49 15.68
C SER A 54 -7.07 2.18 16.41
N ASN A 55 -6.31 3.04 15.73
CA ASN A 55 -5.18 3.78 16.28
C ASN A 55 -5.48 5.26 16.59
N LEU A 56 -6.76 5.68 16.62
CA LEU A 56 -7.13 7.07 16.92
C LEU A 56 -6.69 7.53 18.31
N ASP A 57 -6.76 6.63 19.29
CA ASP A 57 -6.41 6.90 20.70
C ASP A 57 -4.97 6.48 21.03
N ALA A 58 -4.13 6.26 20.02
CA ALA A 58 -2.74 5.88 20.22
C ALA A 58 -1.98 6.97 21.00
N SER A 59 -1.12 6.54 21.94
CA SER A 59 -0.22 7.44 22.66
C SER A 59 0.66 8.22 21.66
N PRO A 60 0.95 9.51 21.90
CA PRO A 60 1.86 10.31 21.07
C PRO A 60 3.21 9.64 20.82
N ASP A 61 3.70 8.85 21.78
CA ASP A 61 4.97 8.14 21.70
C ASP A 61 4.94 6.98 20.69
N ASN A 62 3.75 6.43 20.40
CA ASN A 62 3.55 5.33 19.45
C ASN A 62 3.31 5.82 18.02
N VAL A 63 2.94 7.10 17.83
CA VAL A 63 2.64 7.68 16.51
C VAL A 63 3.80 7.53 15.51
N PRO A 64 5.08 7.73 15.89
CA PRO A 64 6.19 7.52 14.96
C PRO A 64 6.31 6.07 14.46
N ALA A 65 6.05 5.09 15.32
CA ALA A 65 6.10 3.67 14.94
C ALA A 65 4.95 3.31 13.99
N LEU A 66 3.73 3.79 14.27
CA LEU A 66 2.57 3.60 13.40
C LEU A 66 2.72 4.28 12.04
N LEU A 67 3.36 5.44 11.99
CA LEU A 67 3.70 6.11 10.73
C LEU A 67 4.69 5.28 9.92
N LYS A 68 5.71 4.71 10.58
CA LYS A 68 6.69 3.83 9.92
C LYS A 68 6.00 2.60 9.34
N GLU A 69 5.09 1.97 10.07
CA GLU A 69 4.30 0.84 9.57
C GLU A 69 3.46 1.23 8.34
N ALA A 70 2.86 2.42 8.33
CA ALA A 70 2.11 2.91 7.17
C ALA A 70 3.01 3.14 5.94
N ASP A 71 4.24 3.62 6.13
CA ASP A 71 5.22 3.80 5.06
C ASP A 71 5.72 2.42 4.54
N GLU A 72 5.98 1.47 5.43
CA GLU A 72 6.33 0.08 5.05
C GLU A 72 5.20 -0.60 4.27
N ALA A 73 3.94 -0.36 4.64
CA ALA A 73 2.79 -0.86 3.90
C ALA A 73 2.72 -0.25 2.49
N VAL A 74 3.09 1.03 2.31
CA VAL A 74 3.19 1.65 0.99
C VAL A 74 4.23 0.95 0.14
N ASP A 75 5.43 0.74 0.68
CA ASP A 75 6.53 0.10 -0.06
C ASP A 75 6.19 -1.35 -0.39
N PHE A 76 5.59 -2.07 0.55
CA PHE A 76 5.07 -3.42 0.33
C PHE A 76 4.09 -3.47 -0.83
N LEU A 77 3.10 -2.58 -0.88
CA LEU A 77 2.13 -2.52 -1.96
C LEU A 77 2.78 -2.21 -3.31
N LYS A 78 3.78 -1.33 -3.33
CA LYS A 78 4.47 -0.96 -4.57
C LYS A 78 5.31 -2.10 -5.11
N GLN A 79 6.03 -2.82 -4.25
CA GLN A 79 7.02 -3.84 -4.63
C GLN A 79 6.44 -5.24 -4.82
N ASN A 80 5.42 -5.62 -4.04
CA ASN A 80 4.97 -7.01 -3.98
C ASN A 80 3.66 -7.25 -4.74
N VAL A 81 2.92 -6.19 -5.09
CA VAL A 81 1.65 -6.34 -5.78
C VAL A 81 1.80 -6.03 -7.27
N ILE A 82 1.79 -7.10 -8.05
CA ILE A 82 1.79 -7.09 -9.51
C ILE A 82 0.35 -7.28 -10.00
N GLN A 83 -0.07 -6.43 -10.95
CA GLN A 83 -1.38 -6.53 -11.56
C GLN A 83 -1.29 -7.30 -12.89
N ALA A 84 -2.07 -8.39 -12.99
CA ALA A 84 -2.32 -9.10 -14.24
C ALA A 84 -3.73 -8.76 -14.74
N GLU A 85 -3.84 -8.22 -15.95
CA GLU A 85 -5.10 -7.89 -16.61
C GLU A 85 -5.39 -8.95 -17.67
N TYR A 86 -6.54 -9.62 -17.57
CA TYR A 86 -6.96 -10.59 -18.56
C TYR A 86 -7.41 -9.89 -19.84
N ASN A 87 -6.80 -10.24 -20.97
CA ASN A 87 -7.19 -9.76 -22.28
C ASN A 87 -8.12 -10.79 -22.96
N PRO A 88 -9.43 -10.50 -23.11
CA PRO A 88 -10.38 -11.44 -23.68
C PRO A 88 -10.19 -11.69 -25.18
N GLU A 89 -9.57 -10.77 -25.92
CA GLU A 89 -9.32 -10.93 -27.36
C GLU A 89 -8.16 -11.89 -27.64
N THR A 90 -7.09 -11.78 -26.85
CA THR A 90 -5.88 -12.62 -27.01
C THR A 90 -5.90 -13.85 -26.11
N LYS A 91 -6.90 -13.99 -25.23
CA LYS A 91 -7.02 -15.03 -24.18
C LYS A 91 -5.80 -15.14 -23.24
N ASN A 92 -5.01 -14.07 -23.15
CA ASN A 92 -3.77 -14.01 -22.37
C ASN A 92 -3.87 -13.01 -21.22
N TYR A 93 -3.08 -13.22 -20.16
CA TYR A 93 -2.91 -12.24 -19.10
C TYR A 93 -1.76 -11.29 -19.45
N THR A 94 -2.02 -9.99 -19.35
CA THR A 94 -1.03 -8.93 -19.59
C THR A 94 -0.63 -8.33 -18.26
N GLN A 95 0.66 -8.32 -17.94
CA GLN A 95 1.16 -7.74 -16.69
C GLN A 95 1.74 -6.35 -16.94
N LYS A 96 1.30 -5.35 -16.16
CA LYS A 96 1.91 -4.01 -16.17
C LYS A 96 3.01 -3.97 -15.12
N LEU A 97 4.21 -4.41 -15.50
CA LEU A 97 5.42 -4.31 -14.67
C LEU A 97 5.84 -2.84 -14.57
N ARG A 98 5.73 -2.26 -13.36
CA ARG A 98 6.27 -0.92 -13.07
C ARG A 98 7.80 -1.02 -12.86
N PRO A 99 8.60 0.05 -13.07
CA PRO A 99 10.06 0.00 -12.97
C PRO A 99 10.58 -0.52 -11.61
N GLU A 100 9.81 -0.28 -10.56
CA GLU A 100 10.05 -0.76 -9.19
C GLU A 100 9.98 -2.30 -9.01
N HIS A 101 9.46 -3.03 -10.00
CA HIS A 101 9.44 -4.51 -10.05
C HIS A 101 10.56 -5.09 -10.91
N ALA A 102 11.40 -4.25 -11.51
CA ALA A 102 12.48 -4.66 -12.42
C ALA A 102 13.82 -4.83 -11.69
N THR A 103 13.81 -5.31 -10.45
CA THR A 103 15.03 -5.78 -9.79
C THR A 103 15.52 -7.02 -10.50
N LYS A 104 16.80 -7.00 -10.91
CA LYS A 104 17.51 -8.13 -11.52
C LYS A 104 17.84 -9.16 -10.45
N GLU A 105 16.86 -9.72 -9.77
CA GLU A 105 17.06 -10.83 -8.85
C GLU A 105 16.04 -11.94 -9.18
N ASP A 106 16.59 -12.99 -9.82
CA ASP A 106 16.13 -14.37 -9.88
C ASP A 106 14.70 -14.66 -10.33
N ILE A 107 14.48 -14.51 -11.64
CA ILE A 107 13.50 -15.35 -12.35
C ILE A 107 14.09 -16.77 -12.42
N VAL A 108 13.85 -17.59 -11.41
CA VAL A 108 13.75 -19.04 -11.62
C VAL A 108 12.27 -19.32 -11.85
N PRO A 109 11.83 -19.60 -13.09
CA PRO A 109 10.43 -19.88 -13.37
C PRO A 109 10.08 -21.27 -12.82
N GLN A 110 9.70 -21.34 -11.55
CA GLN A 110 9.06 -22.54 -11.00
C GLN A 110 7.60 -22.55 -11.44
N GLY A 111 7.31 -23.17 -12.58
CA GLY A 111 5.92 -23.41 -12.97
C GLY A 111 5.59 -23.45 -14.46
N ALA A 112 6.51 -23.85 -15.34
CA ALA A 112 6.07 -24.48 -16.58
C ALA A 112 5.38 -25.81 -16.22
N VAL A 113 4.12 -25.75 -15.79
CA VAL A 113 3.27 -26.93 -15.63
C VAL A 113 2.89 -27.34 -17.05
N PRO A 114 3.37 -28.49 -17.57
CA PRO A 114 2.91 -28.99 -18.85
C PRO A 114 1.42 -29.28 -18.70
N LEU A 115 0.58 -28.63 -19.52
CA LEU A 115 -0.80 -29.04 -19.67
C LEU A 115 -0.77 -30.41 -20.35
N GLU A 116 -0.82 -31.48 -19.57
CA GLU A 116 -0.99 -32.80 -20.17
C GLU A 116 -2.33 -32.84 -20.91
N PRO A 117 -2.36 -33.31 -22.17
CA PRO A 117 -3.59 -33.41 -22.92
C PRO A 117 -4.48 -34.47 -22.26
N LYS A 118 -5.69 -34.07 -21.85
CA LYS A 118 -6.73 -35.02 -21.44
C LYS A 118 -7.04 -35.94 -22.61
N LYS A 119 -6.75 -37.24 -22.43
CA LYS A 119 -7.23 -38.32 -23.30
C LYS A 119 -8.73 -38.51 -23.14
#